data_AF-A0AAD5XEL2-F1
#
_entry.id   AF-A0AAD5XEL2-F1
#
_cell.length_a   1.000
_cell.length_b   1.000
_cell.length_c   1.000
_cell.angle_alpha   90.00
_cell.angle_beta   90.00
_cell.angle_gamma   90.00
#
_symmetry.space_group_name_H-M   'P 1'
#
loop_
_entity.id
_entity.type
_entity.pdbx_description
1 polymer ?
#
loop_
_entity_poly.entity_id
_entity_poly.type
_entity_poly.pdbx_seq_one_letter_code
_entity_poly.pdbx_strand_id
1 'polypeptide(L)'
;LCAHAAGIRVFVTGGIGGVHRGGESSLDISADLTELAKTPVAVICAGAKAILDIGRTLEFLETHGVPVVTYKSDFFPAFYTPTSDFKGIARLDSPQECADMIWAQSELGMVNGSVIAVPIPDKDVTIDKDVLDVAILAALAEAEQFGIRGKEITPFLLAKVKDITRGKSLDANIALIKNNAAVGSQIAVCLAKISNPQSLLNKAEVKTYVKVPSSSPKDTENKLKISRQNQSGKKILVIGATNLDITAKFNGKISGSGKSSSGSVRFSLGGVGRNIAEAAFRTLPPASKDRVRFISAIADDAAGRLILSQMSAKGLDSSELHVLPSLPSVSTAFYNSVLDCSGDIVAGVADMSIHSLVGRNDSCRIKNVLTEENPDYIVLDANIDVQVLKECIKYAHQNHIPCLFEPTSVPKASKIFQILDNNITPDILLSVVKYVTPNTLELHEMHAEAVRRGLISIPSANLSILAMALEISSLFSCVLVKLGVDGVLVVCDTKKFKISTDDPTKMYIHNKEQKHSLWLPSKKLNWDGSSIVSVTGAGDSMVGAFLVGIANDMDILKAVEGGLIAAKLSLTVEDAVNENLTWDLAFIQK
;
A
#
# COMPACT_ATOMS: atom_id res chain seq x y z
N LEU A 1 18.23 3.54 21.20
CA LEU A 1 17.22 4.64 21.20
C LEU A 1 17.37 5.69 20.09
N CYS A 2 18.29 6.66 20.16
CA CYS A 2 18.32 7.81 19.22
C CYS A 2 18.49 7.39 17.75
N ALA A 3 19.28 6.37 17.47
CA ALA A 3 19.43 5.81 16.13
C ALA A 3 18.08 5.34 15.55
N HIS A 4 17.31 4.58 16.33
CA HIS A 4 15.98 4.12 15.93
C HIS A 4 15.01 5.28 15.67
N ALA A 5 14.98 6.27 16.57
CA ALA A 5 14.14 7.47 16.40
C ALA A 5 14.49 8.26 15.13
N ALA A 6 15.74 8.19 14.68
CA ALA A 6 16.21 8.79 13.42
C ALA A 6 16.05 7.88 12.19
N GLY A 7 15.42 6.71 12.32
CA GLY A 7 15.25 5.74 11.23
C GLY A 7 16.52 4.94 10.86
N ILE A 8 17.56 5.00 11.69
CA ILE A 8 18.81 4.26 11.48
C ILE A 8 18.64 2.81 11.97
N ARG A 9 18.56 1.87 11.02
CA ARG A 9 18.38 0.43 11.30
C ARG A 9 19.69 -0.32 11.57
N VAL A 10 20.81 0.20 11.08
CA VAL A 10 22.16 -0.38 11.26
C VAL A 10 23.02 0.64 12.00
N PHE A 11 23.46 0.31 13.20
CA PHE A 11 24.25 1.17 14.07
C PHE A 11 25.63 0.56 14.33
N VAL A 12 26.68 1.33 14.11
CA VAL A 12 28.06 0.86 14.29
C VAL A 12 28.63 1.43 15.59
N THR A 13 29.27 0.57 16.36
CA THR A 13 30.05 0.96 17.55
C THR A 13 31.36 0.18 17.60
N GLY A 14 32.29 0.58 18.46
CA GLY A 14 33.47 -0.21 18.73
C GLY A 14 33.10 -1.55 19.37
N GLY A 15 32.45 -1.50 20.53
CA GLY A 15 32.07 -2.66 21.33
C GLY A 15 30.81 -2.34 22.13
N ILE A 16 29.99 -3.35 22.39
CA ILE A 16 28.78 -3.18 23.21
C ILE A 16 29.12 -3.06 24.69
N GLY A 17 28.20 -2.54 25.50
CA GLY A 17 28.20 -2.78 26.93
C GLY A 17 27.99 -4.27 27.26
N GLY A 18 27.94 -4.61 28.54
CA GLY A 18 27.76 -5.99 28.95
C GLY A 18 27.60 -6.13 30.45
N VAL A 19 27.67 -7.37 30.91
CA VAL A 19 27.73 -7.70 32.33
C VAL A 19 29.17 -7.52 32.80
N HIS A 20 29.39 -6.79 33.89
CA HIS A 20 30.73 -6.65 34.46
C HIS A 20 31.21 -7.97 35.10
N ARG A 21 32.52 -8.16 35.21
CA ARG A 21 33.08 -9.30 35.94
C ARG A 21 32.64 -9.22 37.42
N GLY A 22 32.02 -10.28 37.96
CA GLY A 22 31.35 -10.24 39.27
C GLY A 22 29.93 -9.68 39.24
N GLY A 23 29.35 -9.49 38.04
CA GLY A 23 27.98 -9.01 37.81
C GLY A 23 26.88 -9.91 38.37
N GLU A 24 27.16 -11.20 38.56
CA GLU A 24 26.25 -12.16 39.22
C GLU A 24 25.94 -11.79 40.68
N SER A 25 26.85 -11.07 41.35
CA SER A 25 26.70 -10.63 42.73
C SER A 25 26.33 -9.16 42.82
N SER A 26 26.94 -8.33 41.96
CA SER A 26 26.78 -6.87 41.99
C SER A 26 25.57 -6.36 41.19
N LEU A 27 25.06 -7.16 40.24
CA LEU A 27 24.08 -6.76 39.23
C LEU A 27 24.52 -5.55 38.40
N ASP A 28 25.84 -5.32 38.28
CA ASP A 28 26.40 -4.26 37.43
C ASP A 28 26.32 -4.68 35.96
N ILE A 29 25.17 -4.35 35.35
CA ILE A 29 24.81 -4.70 33.98
C ILE A 29 24.56 -3.42 33.19
N SER A 30 25.20 -3.31 32.03
CA SER A 30 25.04 -2.16 31.16
C SER A 30 23.59 -1.99 30.67
N ALA A 31 23.07 -0.76 30.77
CA ALA A 31 21.77 -0.39 30.24
C ALA A 31 21.64 -0.64 28.72
N ASP A 32 22.77 -0.68 27.99
CA ASP A 32 22.82 -1.01 26.57
C ASP A 32 22.19 -2.37 26.26
N LEU A 33 22.35 -3.37 27.16
CA LEU A 33 21.78 -4.70 26.95
C LEU A 33 20.25 -4.69 27.04
N THR A 34 19.71 -3.94 28.01
CA THR A 34 18.27 -3.78 28.19
C THR A 34 17.63 -3.00 27.03
N GLU A 35 18.35 -2.03 26.49
CA GLU A 35 17.91 -1.26 25.32
C GLU A 35 17.93 -2.13 24.04
N LEU A 36 18.95 -2.97 23.87
CA LEU A 36 19.00 -3.97 22.79
C LEU A 36 17.81 -4.93 22.84
N ALA A 37 17.23 -5.21 24.00
CA ALA A 37 16.04 -6.05 24.11
C ALA A 37 14.74 -5.38 23.62
N LYS A 38 14.74 -4.05 23.45
CA LYS A 38 13.51 -3.26 23.30
C LYS A 38 13.47 -2.35 22.07
N THR A 39 14.59 -2.20 21.39
CA THR A 39 14.72 -1.27 20.27
C THR A 39 15.27 -1.97 19.03
N PRO A 40 14.55 -1.98 17.89
CA PRO A 40 14.89 -2.77 16.72
C PRO A 40 15.98 -2.09 15.88
N VAL A 41 17.22 -2.17 16.39
CA VAL A 41 18.44 -1.70 15.73
C VAL A 41 19.46 -2.82 15.73
N ALA A 42 20.02 -3.10 14.56
CA ALA A 42 21.15 -4.01 14.44
C ALA A 42 22.44 -3.27 14.82
N VAL A 43 23.13 -3.76 15.84
CA VAL A 43 24.37 -3.18 16.35
C VAL A 43 25.56 -3.99 15.87
N ILE A 44 26.44 -3.33 15.12
CA ILE A 44 27.65 -3.92 14.53
C ILE A 44 28.82 -3.49 15.42
N CYS A 45 29.49 -4.48 16.01
CA CYS A 45 30.51 -4.24 17.04
C CYS A 45 31.59 -5.31 17.01
N ALA A 46 32.72 -5.10 17.70
CA ALA A 46 33.77 -6.11 17.87
C ALA A 46 33.54 -7.02 19.08
N GLY A 47 32.27 -7.26 19.44
CA GLY A 47 31.86 -7.98 20.64
C GLY A 47 31.69 -7.08 21.87
N ALA A 48 31.59 -7.71 23.04
CA ALA A 48 31.57 -7.00 24.31
C ALA A 48 32.96 -6.43 24.63
N LYS A 49 33.02 -5.22 25.20
CA LYS A 49 34.29 -4.59 25.61
C LYS A 49 35.11 -5.55 26.47
N ALA A 50 36.42 -5.61 26.26
CA ALA A 50 37.31 -6.61 26.85
C ALA A 50 37.27 -6.68 28.40
N ILE A 51 36.88 -5.58 29.05
CA ILE A 51 36.74 -5.47 30.52
C ILE A 51 35.50 -6.18 31.10
N LEU A 52 34.59 -6.64 30.23
CA LEU A 52 33.31 -7.24 30.60
C LEU A 52 33.40 -8.77 30.65
N ASP A 53 32.40 -9.39 31.24
CA ASP A 53 32.20 -10.83 31.23
C ASP A 53 31.42 -11.23 29.98
N ILE A 54 32.11 -11.84 29.01
CA ILE A 54 31.51 -12.23 27.73
C ILE A 54 30.44 -13.30 27.92
N GLY A 55 30.72 -14.33 28.73
CA GLY A 55 29.78 -15.44 28.95
C GLY A 55 28.46 -14.94 29.52
N ARG A 56 28.53 -14.14 30.59
CA ARG A 56 27.32 -13.56 31.20
C ARG A 56 26.61 -12.56 30.31
N THR A 57 27.35 -11.83 29.48
CA THR A 57 26.75 -10.91 28.51
C THR A 57 25.94 -11.67 27.45
N LEU A 58 26.46 -12.80 26.95
CA LEU A 58 25.74 -13.65 25.99
C LEU A 58 24.49 -14.28 26.63
N GLU A 59 24.59 -14.82 27.84
CA GLU A 59 23.45 -15.36 28.60
C GLU A 59 22.35 -14.31 28.84
N PHE A 60 22.74 -13.07 29.17
CA PHE A 60 21.80 -11.98 29.36
C PHE A 60 21.07 -11.63 28.06
N LEU A 61 21.80 -11.53 26.94
CA LEU A 61 21.23 -11.24 25.62
C LEU A 61 20.29 -12.36 25.16
N GLU A 62 20.67 -13.63 25.35
CA GLU A 62 19.83 -14.79 25.06
C GLU A 62 18.54 -14.77 25.88
N THR A 63 18.63 -14.53 27.20
CA THR A 63 17.47 -14.44 28.09
C THR A 63 16.47 -13.38 27.64
N HIS A 64 16.98 -12.26 27.09
CA HIS A 64 16.15 -11.16 26.59
C HIS A 64 15.80 -11.29 25.09
N GLY A 65 16.09 -12.45 24.51
CA GLY A 65 15.76 -12.78 23.12
C GLY A 65 16.56 -12.01 22.08
N VAL A 66 17.63 -11.28 22.44
CA VAL A 66 18.43 -10.49 21.50
C VAL A 66 19.28 -11.44 20.65
N PRO A 67 19.07 -11.52 19.32
CA PRO A 67 19.87 -12.39 18.47
C PRO A 67 21.32 -11.90 18.42
N VAL A 68 22.26 -12.81 18.66
CA VAL A 68 23.70 -12.55 18.56
C VAL A 68 24.29 -13.45 17.47
N VAL A 69 24.90 -12.83 16.47
CA VAL A 69 25.59 -13.52 15.39
C VAL A 69 27.04 -13.08 15.28
N THR A 70 27.90 -14.01 14.93
CA THR A 70 29.32 -13.74 14.68
C THR A 70 29.56 -13.69 13.18
N TYR A 71 30.25 -12.65 12.71
CA TYR A 71 30.57 -12.45 11.31
C TYR A 71 31.87 -13.17 10.95
N LYS A 72 31.79 -14.16 10.05
CA LYS A 72 32.93 -14.93 9.51
C LYS A 72 33.84 -15.61 10.55
N SER A 73 33.32 -15.89 11.75
CA SER A 73 34.06 -16.57 12.81
C SER A 73 33.15 -17.53 13.58
N ASP A 74 33.72 -18.64 14.03
CA ASP A 74 33.02 -19.63 14.87
C ASP A 74 33.04 -19.24 16.36
N PHE A 75 33.89 -18.29 16.75
CA PHE A 75 34.04 -17.80 18.11
C PHE A 75 33.68 -16.34 18.21
N PHE A 76 32.97 -15.97 19.28
CA PHE A 76 32.59 -14.60 19.56
C PHE A 76 33.85 -13.75 19.82
N PRO A 77 34.01 -12.57 19.21
CA PRO A 77 35.21 -11.73 19.40
C PRO A 77 35.25 -11.08 20.78
N ALA A 78 36.45 -10.84 21.30
CA ALA A 78 36.67 -10.23 22.63
C ALA A 78 37.19 -8.78 22.52
N PHE A 79 36.61 -7.99 21.61
CA PHE A 79 36.96 -6.60 21.35
C PHE A 79 38.35 -6.41 20.73
N TYR A 80 39.44 -6.60 21.49
CA TYR A 80 40.81 -6.46 21.00
C TYR A 80 41.42 -7.75 20.42
N THR A 81 40.75 -8.88 20.61
CA THR A 81 41.12 -10.17 20.01
C THR A 81 40.03 -10.65 19.05
N PRO A 82 40.41 -11.35 17.96
CA PRO A 82 39.46 -11.79 16.94
C PRO A 82 38.54 -12.91 17.45
N THR A 83 38.95 -13.63 18.49
CA THR A 83 38.20 -14.73 19.10
C THR A 83 38.30 -14.66 20.63
N SER A 84 37.26 -15.15 21.30
CA SER A 84 37.22 -15.45 22.73
C SER A 84 37.14 -16.97 22.94
N ASP A 85 37.04 -17.41 24.20
CA ASP A 85 36.80 -18.81 24.55
C ASP A 85 35.32 -19.21 24.35
N PHE A 86 34.46 -18.27 23.97
CA PHE A 86 33.03 -18.50 23.76
C PHE A 86 32.73 -18.74 22.28
N LYS A 87 32.08 -19.87 22.00
CA LYS A 87 31.58 -20.18 20.67
C LYS A 87 30.47 -19.18 20.31
N GLY A 88 30.47 -18.70 19.06
CA GLY A 88 29.37 -17.89 18.55
C GLY A 88 28.07 -18.69 18.54
N ILE A 89 26.97 -18.07 18.95
CA ILE A 89 25.63 -18.70 18.97
C ILE A 89 25.19 -19.07 17.54
N ALA A 90 25.38 -18.13 16.62
CA ALA A 90 25.19 -18.32 15.18
C ALA A 90 26.27 -17.58 14.39
N ARG A 91 26.52 -18.04 13.17
CA ARG A 91 27.53 -17.49 12.26
C ARG A 91 26.90 -17.07 10.94
N LEU A 92 27.26 -15.90 10.45
CA LEU A 92 26.94 -15.41 9.11
C LEU A 92 28.22 -15.02 8.38
N ASP A 93 28.32 -15.35 7.10
CA ASP A 93 29.57 -15.23 6.34
C ASP A 93 29.53 -14.11 5.28
N SER A 94 28.40 -13.42 5.11
CA SER A 94 28.28 -12.34 4.14
C SER A 94 27.44 -11.14 4.63
N PRO A 95 27.72 -9.91 4.13
CA PRO A 95 26.88 -8.75 4.44
C PRO A 95 25.42 -8.94 4.00
N GLN A 96 25.19 -9.75 2.96
CA GLN A 96 23.87 -10.09 2.48
C GLN A 96 23.12 -10.95 3.51
N GLU A 97 23.72 -12.01 4.03
CA GLU A 97 23.11 -12.85 5.07
C GLU A 97 22.77 -12.05 6.33
N CYS A 98 23.67 -11.15 6.75
CA CYS A 98 23.40 -10.24 7.86
C CYS A 98 22.19 -9.34 7.57
N ALA A 99 22.10 -8.80 6.36
CA ALA A 99 20.97 -7.97 5.95
C ALA A 99 19.66 -8.76 5.85
N ASP A 100 19.70 -10.00 5.37
CA ASP A 100 18.55 -10.90 5.30
C ASP A 100 18.02 -11.23 6.71
N MET A 101 18.92 -11.47 7.68
CA MET A 101 18.55 -11.65 9.09
C MET A 101 17.87 -10.41 9.68
N ILE A 102 18.46 -9.23 9.48
CA ILE A 102 17.88 -7.96 9.97
C ILE A 102 16.51 -7.71 9.33
N TRP A 103 16.38 -8.02 8.04
CA TRP A 103 15.11 -7.92 7.33
C TRP A 103 14.07 -8.91 7.88
N ALA A 104 14.43 -10.17 8.06
CA ALA A 104 13.55 -11.19 8.64
C ALA A 104 13.08 -10.82 10.05
N GLN A 105 13.95 -10.24 10.88
CA GLN A 105 13.60 -9.74 12.21
C GLN A 105 12.50 -8.65 12.13
N SER A 106 12.59 -7.76 11.13
CA SER A 106 11.56 -6.74 10.85
C SER A 106 10.25 -7.37 10.37
N GLU A 107 10.30 -8.33 9.45
CA GLU A 107 9.11 -9.01 8.89
C GLU A 107 8.34 -9.83 9.95
N LEU A 108 9.06 -10.37 10.93
CA LEU A 108 8.47 -11.10 12.07
C LEU A 108 7.89 -10.16 13.15
N GLY A 109 8.02 -8.84 12.98
CA GLY A 109 7.53 -7.84 13.94
C GLY A 109 8.29 -7.88 15.28
N MET A 110 9.53 -8.34 15.28
CA MET A 110 10.32 -8.39 16.51
C MET A 110 10.76 -6.98 16.91
N VAL A 111 10.53 -6.63 18.18
CA VAL A 111 10.80 -5.28 18.71
C VAL A 111 12.17 -5.13 19.35
N ASN A 112 12.90 -6.23 19.52
CA ASN A 112 14.28 -6.24 19.99
C ASN A 112 15.25 -5.87 18.86
N GLY A 113 16.47 -5.49 19.21
CA GLY A 113 17.61 -5.31 18.32
C GLY A 113 18.36 -6.61 18.08
N SER A 114 19.51 -6.53 17.43
CA SER A 114 20.40 -7.67 17.19
C SER A 114 21.87 -7.24 17.29
N VAL A 115 22.75 -8.18 17.61
CA VAL A 115 24.19 -7.95 17.70
C VAL A 115 24.90 -8.73 16.61
N ILE A 116 25.62 -8.02 15.75
CA ILE A 116 26.49 -8.60 14.72
C ILE A 116 27.93 -8.35 15.15
N ALA A 117 28.56 -9.39 15.69
CA ALA A 117 29.90 -9.33 16.24
C ALA A 117 30.94 -9.58 15.14
N VAL A 118 31.73 -8.56 14.82
CA VAL A 118 32.72 -8.53 13.75
C VAL A 118 34.12 -8.60 14.35
N PRO A 119 34.88 -9.68 14.09
CA PRO A 119 36.27 -9.77 14.54
C PRO A 119 37.13 -8.61 14.04
N ILE A 120 38.09 -8.17 14.86
CA ILE A 120 39.14 -7.24 14.43
C ILE A 120 39.90 -7.83 13.21
N PRO A 121 40.20 -7.04 12.16
CA PRO A 121 40.49 -7.58 10.83
C PRO A 121 41.92 -8.12 10.63
N ASP A 122 42.89 -7.67 11.41
CA ASP A 122 44.31 -7.90 11.16
C ASP A 122 45.02 -8.36 12.43
N LYS A 123 45.84 -9.41 12.33
CA LYS A 123 46.61 -9.96 13.44
C LYS A 123 47.66 -8.97 13.95
N ASP A 124 48.19 -8.11 13.09
CA ASP A 124 49.27 -7.18 13.44
C ASP A 124 48.81 -6.03 14.35
N VAL A 125 47.49 -5.80 14.43
CA VAL A 125 46.85 -4.81 15.33
C VAL A 125 46.09 -5.47 16.48
N THR A 126 46.17 -6.80 16.61
CA THR A 126 45.62 -7.52 17.77
C THR A 126 46.53 -7.40 18.98
N ILE A 127 45.94 -7.49 20.17
CA ILE A 127 46.69 -7.62 21.41
C ILE A 127 46.71 -9.11 21.77
N ASP A 128 47.89 -9.61 22.14
CA ASP A 128 48.02 -10.94 22.70
C ASP A 128 47.08 -11.10 23.92
N LYS A 129 46.37 -12.24 23.98
CA LYS A 129 45.35 -12.50 24.98
C LYS A 129 45.92 -12.46 26.40
N ASP A 130 47.09 -13.07 26.62
CA ASP A 130 47.71 -13.13 27.95
C ASP A 130 48.16 -11.73 28.40
N VAL A 131 48.68 -10.93 27.48
CA VAL A 131 49.04 -9.53 27.76
C VAL A 131 47.80 -8.69 28.10
N LEU A 132 46.71 -8.90 27.37
CA LEU A 132 45.45 -8.20 27.60
C LEU A 132 44.82 -8.58 28.95
N ASP A 133 44.81 -9.87 29.30
CA ASP A 133 44.26 -10.36 30.56
C ASP A 133 45.06 -9.85 31.76
N VAL A 134 46.40 -9.82 31.67
CA VAL A 134 47.24 -9.18 32.70
C VAL A 134 46.91 -7.69 32.85
N ALA A 135 46.74 -6.98 31.74
CA ALA A 135 46.39 -5.56 31.78
C ALA A 135 45.01 -5.30 32.39
N ILE A 136 44.01 -6.15 32.07
CA ILE A 136 42.66 -6.04 32.62
C ILE A 136 42.65 -6.36 34.12
N LEU A 137 43.34 -7.41 34.56
CA LEU A 137 43.42 -7.77 35.97
C LEU A 137 44.11 -6.67 36.79
N ALA A 138 45.19 -6.08 36.28
CA ALA A 138 45.84 -4.94 36.91
C ALA A 138 44.90 -3.73 36.99
N ALA A 139 44.17 -3.43 35.91
CA ALA A 139 43.22 -2.32 35.88
C ALA A 139 42.05 -2.53 36.86
N LEU A 140 41.54 -3.75 37.00
CA LEU A 140 40.46 -4.10 37.93
C LEU A 140 40.91 -3.97 39.39
N ALA A 141 42.10 -4.48 39.74
CA ALA A 141 42.65 -4.36 41.08
C ALA A 141 42.86 -2.89 41.49
N GLU A 142 43.33 -2.07 40.55
CA GLU A 142 43.53 -0.64 40.77
C GLU A 142 42.19 0.12 40.89
N ALA A 143 41.19 -0.22 40.08
CA ALA A 143 39.84 0.33 40.21
C ALA A 143 39.23 0.02 41.59
N GLU A 144 39.45 -1.20 42.10
CA GLU A 144 39.01 -1.59 43.43
C GLU A 144 39.75 -0.83 44.53
N GLN A 145 41.07 -0.69 44.42
CA GLN A 145 41.90 0.09 45.35
C GLN A 145 41.46 1.56 45.45
N PHE A 146 41.10 2.17 44.32
CA PHE A 146 40.62 3.56 44.27
C PHE A 146 39.11 3.71 44.47
N GLY A 147 38.38 2.61 44.67
CA GLY A 147 36.92 2.63 44.88
C GLY A 147 36.12 3.13 43.67
N ILE A 148 36.65 3.00 42.45
CA ILE A 148 35.98 3.42 41.21
C ILE A 148 34.83 2.45 40.91
N ARG A 149 33.60 2.95 40.79
CA ARG A 149 32.39 2.14 40.60
C ARG A 149 31.38 2.81 39.65
N GLY A 150 30.38 2.05 39.22
CA GLY A 150 29.28 2.54 38.38
C GLY A 150 29.78 3.05 37.03
N LYS A 151 29.18 4.13 36.52
CA LYS A 151 29.48 4.66 35.17
C LYS A 151 30.95 5.04 34.92
N GLU A 152 31.71 5.33 35.98
CA GLU A 152 33.12 5.75 35.89
C GLU A 152 34.09 4.57 35.69
N ILE A 153 33.64 3.32 35.96
CA ILE A 153 34.51 2.15 35.90
C ILE A 153 35.00 1.85 34.48
N THR A 154 34.12 1.99 33.47
CA THR A 154 34.46 1.64 32.08
C THR A 154 35.49 2.60 31.47
N PRO A 155 35.33 3.94 31.57
CA PRO A 155 36.35 4.89 31.12
C PRO A 155 37.70 4.68 31.82
N PHE A 156 37.69 4.43 33.14
CA PHE A 156 38.90 4.19 33.91
C PHE A 156 39.65 2.95 33.43
N LEU A 157 38.96 1.81 33.29
CA LEU A 157 39.57 0.55 32.89
C LEU A 157 40.15 0.63 31.46
N LEU A 158 39.45 1.27 30.52
CA LEU A 158 39.95 1.43 29.15
C LEU A 158 41.18 2.35 29.09
N ALA A 159 41.20 3.44 29.88
CA ALA A 159 42.36 4.31 29.98
C ALA A 159 43.57 3.57 30.55
N LYS A 160 43.37 2.78 31.61
CA LYS A 160 44.45 2.01 32.22
C LYS A 160 45.00 0.92 31.28
N VAL A 161 44.12 0.21 30.56
CA VAL A 161 44.54 -0.77 29.56
C VAL A 161 45.34 -0.11 28.43
N LYS A 162 45.01 1.13 28.03
CA LYS A 162 45.81 1.90 27.06
C LYS A 162 47.22 2.20 27.58
N ASP A 163 47.35 2.62 28.83
CA ASP A 163 48.66 2.92 29.42
C ASP A 163 49.53 1.66 29.54
N ILE A 164 48.95 0.57 30.05
CA ILE A 164 49.65 -0.72 30.21
C ILE A 164 50.08 -1.29 28.86
N THR A 165 49.22 -1.21 27.85
CA THR A 165 49.52 -1.70 26.49
C THR A 165 50.37 -0.73 25.66
N ARG A 166 50.81 0.40 26.24
CA ARG A 166 51.62 1.45 25.58
C ARG A 166 51.00 1.96 24.29
N GLY A 167 49.69 2.15 24.28
CA GLY A 167 48.93 2.66 23.12
C GLY A 167 48.46 1.60 22.13
N LYS A 168 48.92 0.34 22.21
CA LYS A 168 48.46 -0.72 21.29
C LYS A 168 46.93 -0.94 21.33
N SER A 169 46.30 -0.77 22.49
CA SER A 169 44.83 -0.86 22.58
C SER A 169 44.09 0.27 21.88
N LEU A 170 44.71 1.45 21.75
CA LEU A 170 44.15 2.55 20.96
C LEU A 170 44.21 2.22 19.47
N ASP A 171 45.34 1.70 18.99
CA ASP A 171 45.50 1.28 17.60
C ASP A 171 44.50 0.17 17.24
N ALA A 172 44.35 -0.83 18.11
CA ALA A 172 43.35 -1.88 17.99
C ALA A 172 41.92 -1.31 17.95
N ASN A 173 41.59 -0.35 18.83
CA ASN A 173 40.28 0.30 18.87
C ASN A 173 39.97 1.08 17.58
N ILE A 174 40.96 1.76 17.00
CA ILE A 174 40.79 2.46 15.73
C ILE A 174 40.58 1.46 14.59
N ALA A 175 41.35 0.37 14.57
CA ALA A 175 41.25 -0.67 13.54
C ALA A 175 39.88 -1.37 13.58
N LEU A 176 39.41 -1.77 14.77
CA LEU A 176 38.11 -2.43 14.91
C LEU A 176 36.96 -1.49 14.55
N ILE A 177 36.99 -0.20 14.93
CA ILE A 177 35.91 0.74 14.57
C ILE A 177 35.84 0.94 13.06
N LYS A 178 36.99 1.06 12.39
CA LYS A 178 37.05 1.14 10.93
C LYS A 178 36.48 -0.11 10.26
N ASN A 179 36.81 -1.30 10.79
CA ASN A 179 36.28 -2.55 10.27
C ASN A 179 34.76 -2.69 10.48
N ASN A 180 34.28 -2.38 11.68
CA ASN A 180 32.86 -2.39 12.01
C ASN A 180 32.08 -1.41 11.13
N ALA A 181 32.64 -0.22 10.85
CA ALA A 181 32.05 0.76 9.95
C ALA A 181 32.00 0.25 8.49
N ALA A 182 33.09 -0.37 8.02
CA ALA A 182 33.14 -0.97 6.69
C ALA A 182 32.09 -2.08 6.54
N VAL A 183 32.04 -3.05 7.45
CA VAL A 183 31.06 -4.15 7.43
C VAL A 183 29.64 -3.62 7.61
N GLY A 184 29.41 -2.74 8.58
CA GLY A 184 28.09 -2.14 8.83
C GLY A 184 27.57 -1.36 7.63
N SER A 185 28.43 -0.63 6.92
CA SER A 185 28.04 0.08 5.69
C SER A 185 27.64 -0.89 4.57
N GLN A 186 28.35 -2.01 4.40
CA GLN A 186 28.02 -3.03 3.41
C GLN A 186 26.70 -3.72 3.72
N ILE A 187 26.45 -4.02 5.00
CA ILE A 187 25.18 -4.57 5.48
C ILE A 187 24.05 -3.57 5.22
N ALA A 188 24.24 -2.29 5.56
CA ALA A 188 23.25 -1.24 5.32
C ALA A 188 22.91 -1.09 3.83
N VAL A 189 23.89 -1.20 2.93
CA VAL A 189 23.66 -1.22 1.48
C VAL A 189 22.87 -2.45 1.04
N CYS A 190 23.20 -3.64 1.57
CA CYS A 190 22.46 -4.86 1.27
C CYS A 190 21.02 -4.77 1.80
N LEU A 191 20.84 -4.30 3.03
CA LEU A 191 19.52 -4.10 3.65
C LEU A 191 18.70 -3.07 2.87
N ALA A 192 19.31 -1.97 2.44
CA ALA A 192 18.67 -0.97 1.60
C ALA A 192 18.19 -1.57 0.27
N LYS A 193 18.99 -2.46 -0.36
CA LYS A 193 18.58 -3.20 -1.55
C LYS A 193 17.37 -4.09 -1.23
N ILE A 194 17.43 -4.93 -0.19
CA ILE A 194 16.33 -5.83 0.18
C ILE A 194 15.04 -5.04 0.45
N SER A 195 15.14 -3.91 1.15
CA SER A 195 13.99 -3.04 1.46
C SER A 195 13.54 -2.14 0.30
N ASN A 196 14.22 -2.17 -0.85
CA ASN A 196 13.85 -1.39 -2.03
C ASN A 196 13.12 -2.30 -3.05
N PRO A 197 11.84 -2.04 -3.37
CA PRO A 197 10.99 -2.93 -4.19
C PRO A 197 11.55 -3.28 -5.58
N GLN A 198 12.47 -2.47 -6.12
CA GLN A 198 13.11 -2.74 -7.41
C GLN A 198 14.18 -3.84 -7.38
N SER A 199 14.77 -4.19 -6.22
CA SER A 199 15.92 -5.11 -6.18
C SER A 199 15.57 -6.59 -5.93
N LEU A 200 14.37 -6.86 -5.39
CA LEU A 200 13.82 -8.22 -5.22
C LEU A 200 13.45 -8.88 -6.56
N LEU A 201 13.24 -8.08 -7.61
CA LEU A 201 13.06 -8.55 -8.99
C LEU A 201 14.35 -9.18 -9.58
N ASN A 202 15.52 -8.94 -9.00
CA ASN A 202 16.82 -9.35 -9.59
C ASN A 202 17.51 -10.52 -8.86
N LYS A 203 16.98 -11.07 -7.75
CA LYS A 203 17.68 -12.09 -6.96
C LYS A 203 16.91 -13.38 -6.66
N ALA A 204 15.68 -13.54 -7.13
CA ALA A 204 14.96 -14.81 -7.01
C ALA A 204 15.33 -15.79 -8.14
N GLU A 205 16.57 -16.32 -8.12
CA GLU A 205 16.85 -17.62 -8.75
C GLU A 205 16.24 -18.73 -7.87
N VAL A 206 14.93 -18.92 -8.02
CA VAL A 206 14.25 -20.12 -7.55
C VAL A 206 14.54 -21.23 -8.56
N LYS A 207 15.21 -22.29 -8.11
CA LYS A 207 15.39 -23.54 -8.85
C LYS A 207 14.03 -24.18 -9.17
N THR A 208 13.48 -23.95 -10.36
CA THR A 208 12.36 -24.74 -10.91
C THR A 208 12.74 -25.35 -12.25
N TYR A 209 12.64 -26.68 -12.30
CA TYR A 209 12.87 -27.54 -13.47
C TYR A 209 11.74 -27.36 -14.50
N VAL A 210 11.91 -26.51 -15.53
CA VAL A 210 11.29 -26.69 -16.86
C VAL A 210 12.17 -26.00 -17.92
N LYS A 211 12.66 -26.75 -18.92
CA LYS A 211 13.41 -26.23 -20.08
C LYS A 211 12.43 -25.57 -21.08
N VAL A 212 12.63 -24.29 -21.38
CA VAL A 212 12.14 -23.62 -22.62
C VAL A 212 13.29 -22.76 -23.18
N PRO A 213 13.52 -22.70 -24.51
CA PRO A 213 14.81 -22.28 -25.09
C PRO A 213 15.12 -20.78 -24.96
N SER A 214 16.41 -20.52 -24.76
CA SER A 214 17.06 -19.23 -24.60
C SER A 214 17.14 -18.39 -25.87
N SER A 215 16.74 -17.12 -25.79
CA SER A 215 17.32 -16.03 -26.57
C SER A 215 17.53 -14.79 -25.68
N SER A 216 18.75 -14.27 -25.69
CA SER A 216 19.36 -13.25 -24.82
C SER A 216 18.70 -11.84 -24.86
N PRO A 217 18.57 -11.12 -23.72
CA PRO A 217 17.99 -9.78 -23.67
C PRO A 217 19.04 -8.66 -23.53
N LYS A 218 20.09 -8.64 -24.36
CA LYS A 218 21.03 -7.49 -24.43
C LYS A 218 20.84 -6.58 -25.64
N ASP A 219 20.03 -6.98 -26.60
CA ASP A 219 19.66 -6.14 -27.76
C ASP A 219 18.27 -5.47 -27.60
N THR A 220 17.55 -5.73 -26.50
CA THR A 220 16.16 -5.27 -26.30
C THR A 220 16.03 -3.99 -25.48
N GLU A 221 17.00 -3.64 -24.62
CA GLU A 221 16.92 -2.41 -23.80
C GLU A 221 17.03 -1.12 -24.63
N ASN A 222 17.78 -1.13 -25.73
CA ASN A 222 17.80 0.00 -26.66
C ASN A 222 16.59 0.03 -27.60
N LYS A 223 15.83 -1.07 -27.75
CA LYS A 223 14.55 -1.07 -28.48
C LYS A 223 13.36 -0.67 -27.60
N LEU A 224 13.39 -0.93 -26.29
CA LEU A 224 12.30 -0.61 -25.36
C LEU A 224 12.22 0.86 -24.94
N LYS A 225 13.33 1.62 -25.01
CA LYS A 225 13.29 3.09 -24.90
C LYS A 225 12.88 3.79 -26.19
N ILE A 226 13.05 3.14 -27.34
CA ILE A 226 12.62 3.63 -28.66
C ILE A 226 11.14 3.24 -28.95
N SER A 227 10.54 2.30 -28.19
CA SER A 227 9.15 1.87 -28.37
C SER A 227 8.10 2.56 -27.48
N ARG A 228 8.46 3.46 -26.56
CA ARG A 228 7.49 4.24 -25.74
C ARG A 228 6.78 5.37 -26.50
N GLN A 229 7.14 5.59 -27.77
CA GLN A 229 6.58 6.66 -28.61
C GLN A 229 5.42 6.20 -29.50
N ASN A 230 4.94 4.95 -29.42
CA ASN A 230 3.85 4.43 -30.26
C ASN A 230 2.83 3.58 -29.47
N GLN A 231 2.13 4.16 -28.50
CA GLN A 231 0.93 3.53 -27.92
C GLN A 231 -0.31 4.37 -28.24
N SER A 232 -1.12 3.91 -29.19
CA SER A 232 -2.35 4.60 -29.59
C SER A 232 -3.49 4.24 -28.64
N GLY A 233 -3.79 5.11 -27.67
CA GLY A 233 -4.99 4.99 -26.85
C GLY A 233 -5.00 5.93 -25.66
N LYS A 234 -6.18 6.49 -25.33
CA LYS A 234 -6.35 7.41 -24.21
C LYS A 234 -6.19 6.70 -22.86
N LYS A 235 -5.41 7.27 -21.95
CA LYS A 235 -5.13 6.78 -20.60
C LYS A 235 -6.25 7.14 -19.61
N ILE A 236 -6.58 6.20 -18.74
CA ILE A 236 -7.62 6.32 -17.70
C ILE A 236 -6.94 6.19 -16.34
N LEU A 237 -7.06 7.22 -15.52
CA LEU A 237 -6.58 7.21 -14.14
C LEU A 237 -7.76 7.16 -13.18
N VAL A 238 -7.80 6.14 -12.33
CA VAL A 238 -8.85 5.95 -11.32
C VAL A 238 -8.30 6.28 -9.94
N ILE A 239 -8.96 7.17 -9.21
CA ILE A 239 -8.60 7.59 -7.86
C ILE A 239 -9.76 7.24 -6.96
N GLY A 240 -9.57 6.24 -6.08
CA GLY A 240 -10.69 5.73 -5.31
C GLY A 240 -10.34 4.72 -4.24
N ALA A 241 -11.38 4.10 -3.71
CA ALA A 241 -11.25 3.15 -2.61
C ALA A 241 -10.76 1.77 -3.07
N THR A 242 -9.99 1.14 -2.18
CA THR A 242 -9.73 -0.29 -2.17
C THR A 242 -9.91 -0.80 -0.74
N ASN A 243 -10.61 -1.91 -0.57
CA ASN A 243 -10.84 -2.47 0.75
C ASN A 243 -10.92 -3.99 0.66
N LEU A 244 -10.82 -4.67 1.80
CA LEU A 244 -11.10 -6.09 1.89
C LEU A 244 -12.55 -6.28 2.36
N ASP A 245 -13.35 -6.97 1.56
CA ASP A 245 -14.70 -7.38 1.92
C ASP A 245 -14.62 -8.72 2.66
N ILE A 246 -15.24 -8.79 3.84
CA ILE A 246 -15.40 -10.00 4.64
C ILE A 246 -16.89 -10.30 4.70
N THR A 247 -17.29 -11.44 4.16
CA THR A 247 -18.68 -11.89 4.22
C THR A 247 -18.78 -13.12 5.09
N ALA A 248 -19.41 -12.98 6.25
CA ALA A 248 -19.73 -14.08 7.16
C ALA A 248 -21.21 -14.46 6.99
N LYS A 249 -21.51 -15.71 6.62
CA LYS A 249 -22.88 -16.19 6.44
C LYS A 249 -23.20 -17.32 7.41
N PHE A 250 -24.31 -17.21 8.15
CA PHE A 250 -24.77 -18.27 9.04
C PHE A 250 -25.34 -19.47 8.26
N ASN A 251 -25.08 -20.69 8.73
CA ASN A 251 -25.68 -21.90 8.13
C ASN A 251 -27.11 -22.17 8.63
N GLY A 252 -27.54 -21.52 9.72
CA GLY A 252 -28.86 -21.71 10.33
C GLY A 252 -29.32 -20.48 11.11
N LYS A 253 -30.36 -20.64 11.94
CA LYS A 253 -30.92 -19.52 12.72
C LYS A 253 -29.90 -18.96 13.72
N ILE A 254 -29.86 -17.63 13.79
CA ILE A 254 -28.99 -16.88 14.69
C ILE A 254 -29.39 -17.18 16.14
N SER A 255 -28.48 -17.78 16.91
CA SER A 255 -28.76 -18.31 18.24
C SER A 255 -28.41 -17.30 19.34
N GLY A 256 -29.06 -16.14 19.30
CA GLY A 256 -28.91 -15.08 20.31
C GLY A 256 -27.55 -14.38 20.33
N SER A 257 -27.43 -13.30 21.10
CA SER A 257 -26.19 -12.52 21.23
C SER A 257 -25.13 -13.23 22.09
N GLY A 258 -23.84 -13.01 21.76
CA GLY A 258 -22.71 -13.46 22.59
C GLY A 258 -22.24 -14.91 22.37
N LYS A 259 -22.75 -15.62 21.35
CA LYS A 259 -22.32 -16.99 21.01
C LYS A 259 -21.77 -17.08 19.60
N SER A 260 -20.72 -17.87 19.42
CA SER A 260 -20.23 -18.25 18.08
C SER A 260 -21.19 -19.28 17.48
N SER A 261 -21.58 -19.08 16.21
CA SER A 261 -22.47 -20.00 15.49
C SER A 261 -21.78 -20.54 14.24
N SER A 262 -22.21 -21.71 13.75
CA SER A 262 -21.66 -22.29 12.51
C SER A 262 -22.05 -21.46 11.28
N GLY A 263 -21.10 -21.27 10.39
CA GLY A 263 -21.26 -20.46 9.19
C GLY A 263 -20.08 -20.63 8.23
N SER A 264 -20.06 -19.81 7.20
CA SER A 264 -18.95 -19.65 6.26
C SER A 264 -18.42 -18.22 6.31
N VAL A 265 -17.13 -18.04 6.08
CA VAL A 265 -16.50 -16.72 5.97
C VAL A 265 -15.73 -16.69 4.66
N ARG A 266 -15.94 -15.63 3.88
CA ARG A 266 -15.25 -15.38 2.63
C ARG A 266 -14.56 -14.02 2.67
N PHE A 267 -13.41 -13.96 2.01
CA PHE A 267 -12.71 -12.72 1.71
C PHE A 267 -12.82 -12.44 0.21
N SER A 268 -13.11 -11.19 -0.15
CA SER A 268 -13.07 -10.70 -1.53
C SER A 268 -12.47 -9.31 -1.58
N LEU A 269 -11.91 -8.93 -2.73
CA LEU A 269 -11.52 -7.55 -2.94
C LEU A 269 -12.77 -6.68 -3.11
N GLY A 270 -12.78 -5.57 -2.38
CA GLY A 270 -13.79 -4.52 -2.40
C GLY A 270 -13.22 -3.16 -2.85
N GLY A 271 -14.07 -2.14 -2.85
CA GLY A 271 -13.71 -0.75 -3.16
C GLY A 271 -14.12 -0.31 -4.55
N VAL A 272 -14.93 0.74 -4.62
CA VAL A 272 -15.51 1.27 -5.86
C VAL A 272 -14.44 1.66 -6.86
N GLY A 273 -13.43 2.44 -6.44
CA GLY A 273 -12.29 2.78 -7.29
C GLY A 273 -11.59 1.55 -7.88
N ARG A 274 -11.29 0.56 -7.04
CA ARG A 274 -10.61 -0.68 -7.47
C ARG A 274 -11.48 -1.50 -8.42
N ASN A 275 -12.79 -1.62 -8.16
CA ASN A 275 -13.74 -2.30 -9.04
C ASN A 275 -13.82 -1.64 -10.42
N ILE A 276 -13.91 -0.30 -10.48
CA ILE A 276 -13.94 0.45 -11.74
C ILE A 276 -12.63 0.24 -12.53
N ALA A 277 -11.49 0.33 -11.85
CA ALA A 277 -10.19 0.10 -12.46
C ALA A 277 -10.04 -1.33 -12.99
N GLU A 278 -10.46 -2.34 -12.23
CA GLU A 278 -10.44 -3.74 -12.65
C GLU A 278 -11.35 -3.97 -13.86
N ALA A 279 -12.57 -3.44 -13.85
CA ALA A 279 -13.50 -3.57 -14.96
C ALA A 279 -12.97 -2.90 -16.24
N ALA A 280 -12.38 -1.70 -16.12
CA ALA A 280 -11.73 -1.04 -17.24
C ALA A 280 -10.53 -1.85 -17.77
N PHE A 281 -9.66 -2.34 -16.88
CA PHE A 281 -8.52 -3.18 -17.21
C PHE A 281 -8.93 -4.48 -17.94
N ARG A 282 -9.98 -5.16 -17.46
CA ARG A 282 -10.49 -6.40 -18.07
C ARG A 282 -11.13 -6.14 -19.43
N THR A 283 -11.85 -5.03 -19.57
CA THR A 283 -12.48 -4.65 -20.83
C THR A 283 -11.46 -4.28 -21.90
N LEU A 284 -10.27 -3.78 -21.54
CA LEU A 284 -9.24 -3.43 -22.53
C LEU A 284 -8.61 -4.67 -23.19
N PRO A 285 -8.30 -4.60 -24.51
CA PRO A 285 -7.50 -5.62 -25.16
C PRO A 285 -6.14 -5.81 -24.47
N PRO A 286 -5.53 -7.01 -24.50
CA PRO A 286 -4.29 -7.30 -23.78
C PRO A 286 -3.15 -6.30 -24.03
N ALA A 287 -3.01 -5.80 -25.26
CA ALA A 287 -1.96 -4.85 -25.66
C ALA A 287 -2.17 -3.42 -25.13
N SER A 288 -3.31 -3.15 -24.50
CA SER A 288 -3.76 -1.81 -24.10
C SER A 288 -4.03 -1.70 -22.60
N LYS A 289 -3.72 -2.75 -21.83
CA LYS A 289 -4.05 -2.85 -20.40
C LYS A 289 -3.32 -1.84 -19.51
N ASP A 290 -2.16 -1.39 -19.93
CA ASP A 290 -1.35 -0.36 -19.28
C ASP A 290 -1.95 1.05 -19.37
N ARG A 291 -3.01 1.24 -20.16
CA ARG A 291 -3.78 2.49 -20.21
C ARG A 291 -4.57 2.77 -18.93
N VAL A 292 -4.73 1.80 -18.03
CA VAL A 292 -5.46 1.99 -16.77
C VAL A 292 -4.50 2.04 -15.60
N ARG A 293 -4.64 3.10 -14.80
CA ARG A 293 -3.89 3.31 -13.57
C ARG A 293 -4.84 3.48 -12.40
N PHE A 294 -4.46 2.97 -11.24
CA PHE A 294 -5.31 3.02 -10.04
C PHE A 294 -4.53 3.55 -8.84
N ILE A 295 -5.01 4.67 -8.29
CA ILE A 295 -4.48 5.32 -7.10
C ILE A 295 -5.41 5.03 -5.92
N SER A 296 -4.85 4.51 -4.84
CA SER A 296 -5.52 4.37 -3.55
C SER A 296 -4.50 4.34 -2.41
N ALA A 297 -4.95 4.00 -1.21
CA ALA A 297 -4.11 3.84 -0.03
C ALA A 297 -4.48 2.56 0.72
N ILE A 298 -3.45 1.86 1.19
CA ILE A 298 -3.55 0.69 2.06
C ILE A 298 -2.57 0.88 3.22
N ALA A 299 -2.79 0.18 4.33
CA ALA A 299 -1.80 0.12 5.40
C ALA A 299 -0.86 -1.08 5.15
N ASP A 300 0.34 -1.03 5.72
CA ASP A 300 1.25 -2.17 5.79
C ASP A 300 0.79 -3.19 6.85
N ASP A 301 -0.45 -3.66 6.70
CA ASP A 301 -1.08 -4.67 7.53
C ASP A 301 -1.43 -5.92 6.72
N ALA A 302 -1.99 -6.93 7.39
CA ALA A 302 -2.33 -8.19 6.75
C ALA A 302 -3.33 -8.03 5.59
N ALA A 303 -4.30 -7.11 5.71
CA ALA A 303 -5.25 -6.86 4.64
C ALA A 303 -4.63 -6.11 3.47
N GLY A 304 -3.75 -5.13 3.71
CA GLY A 304 -3.03 -4.44 2.66
C GLY A 304 -2.18 -5.40 1.84
N ARG A 305 -1.46 -6.31 2.51
CA ARG A 305 -0.69 -7.38 1.84
C ARG A 305 -1.58 -8.35 1.07
N LEU A 306 -2.76 -8.70 1.59
CA LEU A 306 -3.72 -9.55 0.89
C LEU A 306 -4.28 -8.86 -0.36
N ILE A 307 -4.59 -7.57 -0.28
CA ILE A 307 -5.03 -6.75 -1.43
C ILE A 307 -3.94 -6.75 -2.51
N LEU A 308 -2.68 -6.46 -2.16
CA LEU A 308 -1.55 -6.48 -3.09
C LEU A 308 -1.38 -7.84 -3.78
N SER A 309 -1.41 -8.92 -2.99
CA SER A 309 -1.29 -10.29 -3.50
C SER A 309 -2.41 -10.66 -4.47
N GLN A 310 -3.67 -10.37 -4.12
CA GLN A 310 -4.81 -10.68 -4.97
C GLN A 310 -4.89 -9.79 -6.22
N MET A 311 -4.50 -8.50 -6.12
CA MET A 311 -4.38 -7.63 -7.29
C MET A 311 -3.33 -8.17 -8.27
N SER A 312 -2.15 -8.56 -7.76
CA SER A 312 -1.10 -9.18 -8.57
C SER A 312 -1.58 -10.48 -9.22
N ALA A 313 -2.30 -11.33 -8.50
CA ALA A 313 -2.86 -12.58 -9.04
C ALA A 313 -3.89 -12.34 -10.16
N LYS A 314 -4.62 -11.22 -10.09
CA LYS A 314 -5.56 -10.77 -11.14
C LYS A 314 -4.87 -9.97 -12.27
N GLY A 315 -3.56 -9.74 -12.17
CA GLY A 315 -2.76 -8.98 -13.15
C GLY A 315 -2.99 -7.47 -13.11
N LEU A 316 -3.57 -6.94 -12.04
CA LEU A 316 -3.80 -5.52 -11.85
C LEU A 316 -2.52 -4.84 -11.37
N ASP A 317 -2.24 -3.65 -11.91
CA ASP A 317 -1.14 -2.83 -11.43
C ASP A 317 -1.47 -2.22 -10.07
N SER A 318 -0.55 -2.37 -9.12
CA SER A 318 -0.64 -1.85 -7.76
C SER A 318 0.46 -0.82 -7.46
N SER A 319 1.23 -0.35 -8.45
CA SER A 319 2.36 0.57 -8.25
C SER A 319 1.97 1.86 -7.54
N GLU A 320 0.75 2.35 -7.81
CA GLU A 320 0.25 3.61 -7.26
C GLU A 320 -0.60 3.47 -5.99
N LEU A 321 -0.64 2.27 -5.39
CA LEU A 321 -1.16 2.10 -4.03
C LEU A 321 -0.18 2.68 -3.02
N HIS A 322 -0.60 3.73 -2.32
CA HIS A 322 0.18 4.30 -1.23
C HIS A 322 0.13 3.36 -0.03
N VAL A 323 1.22 2.64 0.23
CA VAL A 323 1.37 1.80 1.42
C VAL A 323 1.79 2.68 2.59
N LEU A 324 0.85 2.93 3.50
CA LEU A 324 1.05 3.69 4.72
C LEU A 324 1.53 2.76 5.85
N PRO A 325 2.35 3.24 6.80
CA PRO A 325 2.77 2.42 7.93
C PRO A 325 1.55 1.97 8.75
N SER A 326 1.52 0.72 9.18
CA SER A 326 0.48 0.23 10.08
C SER A 326 0.65 0.88 11.46
N LEU A 327 -0.30 1.76 11.80
CA LEU A 327 -0.38 2.47 13.08
C LEU A 327 -1.75 2.19 13.71
N PRO A 328 -1.95 2.34 15.03
CA PRO A 328 -3.25 2.07 15.67
C PRO A 328 -4.45 2.82 15.06
N SER A 329 -4.21 3.95 14.39
CA SER A 329 -5.23 4.77 13.72
C SER A 329 -5.22 4.64 12.18
N VAL A 330 -4.39 3.75 11.61
CA VAL A 330 -4.23 3.56 10.17
C VAL A 330 -4.28 2.05 9.87
N SER A 331 -5.45 1.60 9.47
CA SER A 331 -5.76 0.24 9.02
C SER A 331 -6.17 0.25 7.55
N THR A 332 -5.78 -0.78 6.80
CA THR A 332 -6.36 -1.02 5.47
C THR A 332 -7.87 -1.11 5.61
N ALA A 333 -8.60 -0.54 4.65
CA ALA A 333 -10.04 -0.50 4.75
C ALA A 333 -10.67 -1.91 4.73
N PHE A 334 -11.71 -2.09 5.53
CA PHE A 334 -12.51 -3.31 5.60
C PHE A 334 -13.99 -3.01 5.49
N TYR A 335 -14.71 -3.91 4.83
CA TYR A 335 -16.14 -4.02 4.94
C TYR A 335 -16.50 -5.41 5.42
N ASN A 336 -17.03 -5.53 6.63
CA ASN A 336 -17.46 -6.80 7.20
C ASN A 336 -18.99 -6.87 7.18
N SER A 337 -19.54 -7.77 6.39
CA SER A 337 -20.97 -8.06 6.30
C SER A 337 -21.28 -9.41 6.94
N VAL A 338 -22.28 -9.44 7.83
CA VAL A 338 -22.82 -10.66 8.43
C VAL A 338 -24.20 -10.93 7.82
N LEU A 339 -24.34 -12.09 7.19
CA LEU A 339 -25.56 -12.55 6.52
C LEU A 339 -26.26 -13.64 7.33
N ASP A 340 -27.58 -13.67 7.29
CA ASP A 340 -28.36 -14.80 7.79
C ASP A 340 -28.29 -16.01 6.82
N CYS A 341 -28.98 -17.10 7.17
CA CYS A 341 -29.00 -18.30 6.34
C CYS A 341 -29.69 -18.09 4.98
N SER A 342 -30.60 -17.11 4.88
CA SER A 342 -31.28 -16.72 3.65
C SER A 342 -30.37 -15.89 2.73
N GLY A 343 -29.34 -15.26 3.31
CA GLY A 343 -28.41 -14.36 2.61
C GLY A 343 -28.69 -12.88 2.86
N ASP A 344 -29.66 -12.55 3.72
CA ASP A 344 -29.99 -11.17 4.07
C ASP A 344 -28.95 -10.60 5.05
N ILE A 345 -28.58 -9.32 4.86
CA ILE A 345 -27.63 -8.64 5.74
C ILE A 345 -28.26 -8.41 7.12
N VAL A 346 -27.64 -9.01 8.14
CA VAL A 346 -28.00 -8.84 9.56
C VAL A 346 -27.25 -7.65 10.16
N ALA A 347 -25.96 -7.53 9.84
CA ALA A 347 -25.11 -6.46 10.33
C ALA A 347 -23.99 -6.17 9.33
N GLY A 348 -23.53 -4.93 9.31
CA GLY A 348 -22.40 -4.50 8.49
C GLY A 348 -21.53 -3.50 9.24
N VAL A 349 -20.21 -3.65 9.16
CA VAL A 349 -19.24 -2.70 9.71
C VAL A 349 -18.28 -2.29 8.60
N ALA A 350 -18.16 -0.99 8.37
CA ALA A 350 -17.28 -0.42 7.36
C ALA A 350 -16.21 0.45 8.04
N ASP A 351 -14.95 -0.02 8.06
CA ASP A 351 -13.79 0.81 8.39
C ASP A 351 -13.16 1.28 7.08
N MET A 352 -13.46 2.51 6.69
CA MET A 352 -13.07 3.10 5.41
C MET A 352 -12.15 4.31 5.60
N SER A 353 -11.62 4.49 6.81
CA SER A 353 -10.98 5.73 7.26
C SER A 353 -9.70 6.07 6.48
N ILE A 354 -8.93 5.06 6.08
CA ILE A 354 -7.68 5.22 5.33
C ILE A 354 -7.85 5.93 3.99
N HIS A 355 -9.04 5.89 3.38
CA HIS A 355 -9.30 6.59 2.12
C HIS A 355 -9.21 8.12 2.25
N SER A 356 -9.34 8.66 3.46
CA SER A 356 -9.06 10.07 3.74
C SER A 356 -7.57 10.43 3.65
N LEU A 357 -6.70 9.41 3.65
CA LEU A 357 -5.25 9.51 3.55
C LEU A 357 -4.72 9.26 2.14
N VAL A 358 -5.60 9.06 1.16
CA VAL A 358 -5.28 9.03 -0.28
C VAL A 358 -4.89 10.46 -0.70
N GLY A 359 -3.77 10.98 -0.20
CA GLY A 359 -3.25 12.33 -0.47
C GLY A 359 -2.98 13.21 0.77
N ARG A 360 -3.45 12.86 1.98
CA ARG A 360 -3.06 13.62 3.20
C ARG A 360 -1.67 13.20 3.68
N ASN A 361 -0.91 14.20 4.15
CA ASN A 361 0.52 14.19 4.55
C ASN A 361 1.53 14.38 3.41
N ASP A 362 1.11 14.41 2.15
CA ASP A 362 1.93 14.83 1.02
C ASP A 362 1.06 15.46 -0.07
N SER A 363 0.74 16.75 0.06
CA SER A 363 -0.03 17.51 -0.94
C SER A 363 0.64 17.55 -2.31
N CYS A 364 1.90 17.11 -2.42
CA CYS A 364 2.58 16.96 -3.69
C CYS A 364 2.35 15.58 -4.33
N ARG A 365 2.02 14.52 -3.57
CA ARG A 365 1.90 13.17 -4.15
C ARG A 365 0.86 13.09 -5.25
N ILE A 366 -0.39 13.48 -4.98
CA ILE A 366 -1.45 13.33 -5.99
C ILE A 366 -1.13 14.16 -7.23
N LYS A 367 -0.59 15.37 -7.05
CA LYS A 367 -0.16 16.25 -8.14
C LYS A 367 1.00 15.66 -8.95
N ASN A 368 1.98 15.04 -8.27
CA ASN A 368 3.13 14.39 -8.90
C ASN A 368 2.67 13.19 -9.73
N VAL A 369 1.86 12.30 -9.15
CA VAL A 369 1.33 11.13 -9.86
C VAL A 369 0.45 11.55 -11.05
N LEU A 370 -0.41 12.56 -10.88
CA LEU A 370 -1.19 13.13 -11.99
C LEU A 370 -0.29 13.63 -13.13
N THR A 371 0.81 14.30 -12.79
CA THR A 371 1.78 14.83 -13.76
C THR A 371 2.58 13.72 -14.44
N GLU A 372 3.00 12.70 -13.70
CA GLU A 372 3.81 11.58 -14.19
C GLU A 372 2.99 10.65 -15.08
N GLU A 373 1.76 10.32 -14.68
CA GLU A 373 0.88 9.44 -15.45
C GLU A 373 0.30 10.14 -16.69
N ASN A 374 0.10 11.46 -16.61
CA ASN A 374 -0.44 12.32 -17.68
C ASN A 374 -1.71 11.71 -18.32
N PRO A 375 -2.83 11.62 -17.56
CA PRO A 375 -4.02 10.91 -17.99
C PRO A 375 -4.88 11.70 -18.98
N ASP A 376 -5.62 11.00 -19.83
CA ASP A 376 -6.63 11.59 -20.71
C ASP A 376 -8.03 11.63 -20.06
N TYR A 377 -8.27 10.78 -19.05
CA TYR A 377 -9.48 10.76 -18.22
C TYR A 377 -9.13 10.53 -16.77
N ILE A 378 -9.80 11.24 -15.87
CA ILE A 378 -9.68 11.04 -14.42
C ILE A 378 -11.02 10.55 -13.86
N VAL A 379 -11.00 9.48 -13.07
CA VAL A 379 -12.18 8.93 -12.39
C VAL A 379 -12.05 9.19 -10.89
N LEU A 380 -13.07 9.79 -10.31
CA LEU A 380 -13.11 10.23 -8.92
C LEU A 380 -14.21 9.47 -8.18
N ASP A 381 -13.81 8.59 -7.28
CA ASP A 381 -14.70 7.93 -6.32
C ASP A 381 -14.95 8.86 -5.11
N ALA A 382 -16.21 9.00 -4.68
CA ALA A 382 -16.60 9.82 -3.55
C ALA A 382 -16.05 9.35 -2.17
N ASN A 383 -15.43 8.17 -2.07
CA ASN A 383 -14.69 7.72 -0.90
C ASN A 383 -13.49 8.64 -0.57
N ILE A 384 -12.90 9.28 -1.58
CA ILE A 384 -11.68 10.09 -1.47
C ILE A 384 -11.93 11.44 -0.77
N ASP A 385 -10.97 11.94 0.02
CA ASP A 385 -11.10 13.21 0.77
C ASP A 385 -11.46 14.43 -0.12
N VAL A 386 -12.22 15.37 0.44
CA VAL A 386 -12.65 16.59 -0.28
C VAL A 386 -11.46 17.39 -0.80
N GLN A 387 -10.34 17.45 -0.06
CA GLN A 387 -9.16 18.19 -0.53
C GLN A 387 -8.51 17.55 -1.75
N VAL A 388 -8.48 16.21 -1.78
CA VAL A 388 -7.92 15.47 -2.90
C VAL A 388 -8.82 15.61 -4.13
N LEU A 389 -10.15 15.58 -3.95
CA LEU A 389 -11.10 15.93 -5.00
C LEU A 389 -10.84 17.34 -5.55
N LYS A 390 -10.63 18.34 -4.68
CA LYS A 390 -10.29 19.72 -5.09
C LYS A 390 -9.01 19.76 -5.92
N GLU A 391 -7.95 19.08 -5.49
CA GLU A 391 -6.66 19.05 -6.20
C GLU A 391 -6.78 18.39 -7.57
N CYS A 392 -7.51 17.28 -7.68
CA CYS A 392 -7.76 16.61 -8.94
C CYS A 392 -8.56 17.49 -9.91
N ILE A 393 -9.61 18.17 -9.43
CA ILE A 393 -10.42 19.07 -10.28
C ILE A 393 -9.61 20.28 -10.74
N LYS A 394 -8.77 20.86 -9.88
CA LYS A 394 -7.87 21.96 -10.27
C LYS A 394 -6.87 21.51 -11.34
N TYR A 395 -6.23 20.36 -11.14
CA TYR A 395 -5.30 19.80 -12.13
C TYR A 395 -5.99 19.50 -13.46
N ALA A 396 -7.17 18.88 -13.41
CA ALA A 396 -7.96 18.54 -14.59
C ALA A 396 -8.41 19.78 -15.35
N HIS A 397 -8.83 20.84 -14.65
CA HIS A 397 -9.18 22.13 -15.27
C HIS A 397 -7.98 22.76 -16.00
N GLN A 398 -6.82 22.80 -15.35
CA GLN A 398 -5.58 23.38 -15.90
C GLN A 398 -5.09 22.65 -17.15
N ASN A 399 -5.32 21.33 -17.24
CA ASN A 399 -4.84 20.49 -18.34
C ASN A 399 -5.97 20.07 -19.30
N HIS A 400 -7.18 20.60 -19.15
CA HIS A 400 -8.35 20.27 -19.96
C HIS A 400 -8.69 18.76 -20.00
N ILE A 401 -8.53 18.08 -18.86
CA ILE A 401 -8.78 16.64 -18.72
C ILE A 401 -10.24 16.42 -18.26
N PRO A 402 -11.06 15.65 -18.98
CA PRO A 402 -12.41 15.29 -18.54
C PRO A 402 -12.40 14.34 -17.34
N CYS A 403 -13.28 14.62 -16.38
CA CYS A 403 -13.48 13.80 -15.20
C CYS A 403 -14.83 13.05 -15.22
N LEU A 404 -14.82 11.84 -14.63
CA LEU A 404 -16.03 11.11 -14.20
C LEU A 404 -16.07 11.10 -12.67
N PHE A 405 -17.22 11.38 -12.07
CA PHE A 405 -17.43 11.26 -10.63
C PHE A 405 -18.43 10.14 -10.32
N GLU A 406 -18.00 9.17 -9.52
CA GLU A 406 -18.81 8.07 -9.02
C GLU A 406 -19.25 8.36 -7.56
N PRO A 407 -20.56 8.53 -7.30
CA PRO A 407 -21.10 8.90 -5.98
C PRO A 407 -20.89 7.89 -4.85
N THR A 408 -20.71 6.61 -5.17
CA THR A 408 -20.41 5.49 -4.24
C THR A 408 -21.53 5.13 -3.26
N SER A 409 -22.08 6.10 -2.53
CA SER A 409 -23.19 5.91 -1.61
C SER A 409 -23.94 7.20 -1.35
N VAL A 410 -25.19 7.10 -0.88
CA VAL A 410 -26.05 8.26 -0.61
C VAL A 410 -25.33 9.33 0.23
N PRO A 411 -24.71 9.03 1.40
CA PRO A 411 -24.05 10.07 2.20
C PRO A 411 -22.84 10.73 1.53
N LYS A 412 -22.25 10.10 0.52
CA LYS A 412 -21.07 10.59 -0.20
C LYS A 412 -21.42 11.24 -1.54
N ALA A 413 -22.63 11.03 -2.04
CA ALA A 413 -23.06 11.51 -3.35
C ALA A 413 -22.98 13.04 -3.48
N SER A 414 -23.27 13.76 -2.41
CA SER A 414 -23.23 15.23 -2.33
C SER A 414 -21.82 15.81 -2.14
N LYS A 415 -20.79 14.97 -1.93
CA LYS A 415 -19.42 15.39 -1.61
C LYS A 415 -18.78 16.23 -2.72
N ILE A 416 -19.16 15.99 -3.99
CA ILE A 416 -18.66 16.78 -5.12
C ILE A 416 -19.03 18.26 -4.99
N PHE A 417 -20.16 18.62 -4.37
CA PHE A 417 -20.54 20.02 -4.20
C PHE A 417 -19.82 20.70 -3.04
N GLN A 418 -19.19 19.93 -2.15
CA GLN A 418 -18.39 20.47 -1.05
C GLN A 418 -17.05 21.04 -1.52
N ILE A 419 -16.64 20.72 -2.76
CA ILE A 419 -15.40 21.26 -3.33
C ILE A 419 -15.54 22.72 -3.78
N LEU A 420 -16.78 23.20 -3.96
CA LEU A 420 -17.05 24.53 -4.50
C LEU A 420 -16.56 25.61 -3.54
N ASP A 421 -15.78 26.55 -4.08
CA ASP A 421 -15.26 27.73 -3.40
C ASP A 421 -14.89 28.80 -4.45
N ASN A 422 -14.23 29.88 -4.04
CA ASN A 422 -13.84 30.97 -4.95
C ASN A 422 -12.89 30.51 -6.08
N ASN A 423 -12.21 29.36 -5.95
CA ASN A 423 -11.30 28.80 -6.95
C ASN A 423 -11.93 27.69 -7.80
N ILE A 424 -13.01 27.06 -7.31
CA ILE A 424 -13.75 26.03 -8.05
C ILE A 424 -15.21 26.47 -8.09
N THR A 425 -15.55 27.21 -9.15
CA THR A 425 -16.92 27.66 -9.40
C THR A 425 -17.76 26.54 -10.03
N PRO A 426 -19.10 26.66 -10.02
CA PRO A 426 -19.97 25.74 -10.75
C PRO A 426 -19.63 25.62 -12.24
N ASP A 427 -19.18 26.71 -12.88
CA ASP A 427 -18.75 26.69 -14.29
C ASP A 427 -17.49 25.86 -14.49
N ILE A 428 -16.51 25.96 -13.58
CA ILE A 428 -15.32 25.11 -13.60
C ILE A 428 -15.72 23.65 -13.43
N LEU A 429 -16.60 23.36 -12.46
CA LEU A 429 -17.10 22.01 -12.22
C LEU A 429 -17.77 21.43 -13.49
N LEU A 430 -18.66 22.18 -14.13
CA LEU A 430 -19.34 21.80 -15.37
C LEU A 430 -18.35 21.57 -16.54
N SER A 431 -17.28 22.37 -16.60
CA SER A 431 -16.26 22.25 -17.66
C SER A 431 -15.38 21.00 -17.53
N VAL A 432 -15.20 20.49 -16.32
CA VAL A 432 -14.28 19.38 -16.01
C VAL A 432 -15.02 18.07 -15.77
N VAL A 433 -16.02 18.07 -14.89
CA VAL A 433 -16.77 16.86 -14.54
C VAL A 433 -17.81 16.60 -15.62
N LYS A 434 -17.38 15.85 -16.64
CA LYS A 434 -18.21 15.52 -17.79
C LYS A 434 -19.27 14.49 -17.45
N TYR A 435 -18.96 13.52 -16.59
CA TYR A 435 -19.81 12.38 -16.32
C TYR A 435 -20.07 12.22 -14.82
N VAL A 436 -21.33 11.94 -14.47
CA VAL A 436 -21.72 11.49 -13.13
C VAL A 436 -22.60 10.26 -13.25
N THR A 437 -22.41 9.29 -12.36
CA THR A 437 -23.02 7.96 -12.46
C THR A 437 -23.80 7.57 -11.19
N PRO A 438 -24.80 8.37 -10.74
CA PRO A 438 -25.56 8.04 -9.53
C PRO A 438 -26.55 6.87 -9.76
N ASN A 439 -26.96 6.19 -8.70
CA ASN A 439 -28.26 5.51 -8.67
C ASN A 439 -29.40 6.48 -8.29
N THR A 440 -30.64 6.01 -8.19
CA THR A 440 -31.81 6.86 -7.88
C THR A 440 -31.73 7.57 -6.53
N LEU A 441 -31.20 6.89 -5.50
CA LEU A 441 -31.07 7.44 -4.15
C LEU A 441 -29.94 8.48 -4.07
N GLU A 442 -28.80 8.18 -4.70
CA GLU A 442 -27.67 9.09 -4.83
C GLU A 442 -28.04 10.34 -5.62
N LEU A 443 -28.80 10.20 -6.71
CA LEU A 443 -29.30 11.32 -7.51
C LEU A 443 -30.18 12.24 -6.66
N HIS A 444 -31.07 11.67 -5.86
CA HIS A 444 -31.92 12.44 -4.97
C HIS A 444 -31.09 13.25 -3.96
N GLU A 445 -30.07 12.65 -3.35
CA GLU A 445 -29.18 13.36 -2.43
C GLU A 445 -28.33 14.44 -3.12
N MET A 446 -27.81 14.14 -4.32
CA MET A 446 -27.10 15.14 -5.13
C MET A 446 -28.00 16.35 -5.44
N HIS A 447 -29.24 16.09 -5.86
CA HIS A 447 -30.22 17.13 -6.14
C HIS A 447 -30.56 17.92 -4.87
N ALA A 448 -30.84 17.26 -3.76
CA ALA A 448 -31.16 17.91 -2.50
C ALA A 448 -30.01 18.82 -2.01
N GLU A 449 -28.75 18.38 -2.10
CA GLU A 449 -27.59 19.21 -1.76
C GLU A 449 -27.46 20.41 -2.72
N ALA A 450 -27.62 20.19 -4.03
CA ALA A 450 -27.52 21.27 -5.02
C ALA A 450 -28.57 22.36 -4.78
N VAL A 451 -29.80 21.98 -4.41
CA VAL A 451 -30.86 22.92 -4.00
C VAL A 451 -30.47 23.64 -2.71
N ARG A 452 -29.99 22.92 -1.67
CA ARG A 452 -29.55 23.52 -0.41
C ARG A 452 -28.44 24.56 -0.60
N ARG A 453 -27.59 24.38 -1.61
CA ARG A 453 -26.52 25.32 -1.98
C ARG A 453 -26.97 26.44 -2.93
N GLY A 454 -28.22 26.45 -3.38
CA GLY A 454 -28.73 27.42 -4.34
C GLY A 454 -28.18 27.23 -5.76
N LEU A 455 -27.63 26.07 -6.09
CA LEU A 455 -27.15 25.73 -7.45
C LEU A 455 -28.31 25.38 -8.37
N ILE A 456 -29.42 24.88 -7.81
CA ILE A 456 -30.66 24.52 -8.49
C ILE A 456 -31.81 25.17 -7.71
N SER A 457 -32.77 25.75 -8.42
CA SER A 457 -33.86 26.52 -7.78
C SER A 457 -35.10 25.69 -7.45
N ILE A 458 -35.28 24.52 -8.07
CA ILE A 458 -36.50 23.71 -7.93
C ILE A 458 -36.29 22.64 -6.84
N PRO A 459 -37.10 22.59 -5.77
CA PRO A 459 -36.99 21.57 -4.72
C PRO A 459 -37.33 20.15 -5.21
N SER A 460 -36.72 19.11 -4.61
CA SER A 460 -36.91 17.70 -5.02
C SER A 460 -38.28 17.11 -4.67
N ALA A 461 -38.99 17.69 -3.71
CA ALA A 461 -40.28 17.19 -3.26
C ALA A 461 -41.27 17.18 -4.44
N ASN A 462 -41.51 15.99 -5.01
CA ASN A 462 -42.37 15.68 -6.16
C ASN A 462 -41.72 15.68 -7.56
N LEU A 463 -40.39 15.75 -7.67
CA LEU A 463 -39.73 15.58 -8.97
C LEU A 463 -39.58 14.09 -9.34
N SER A 464 -39.80 13.78 -10.62
CA SER A 464 -39.47 12.46 -11.17
C SER A 464 -37.94 12.29 -11.27
N ILE A 465 -37.45 11.04 -11.36
CA ILE A 465 -36.03 10.75 -11.59
C ILE A 465 -35.49 11.49 -12.82
N LEU A 466 -36.28 11.54 -13.89
CA LEU A 466 -35.94 12.28 -15.10
C LEU A 466 -35.80 13.78 -14.85
N ALA A 467 -36.75 14.38 -14.13
CA ALA A 467 -36.70 15.80 -13.82
C ALA A 467 -35.47 16.15 -12.96
N MET A 468 -35.18 15.35 -11.93
CA MET A 468 -33.98 15.53 -11.11
C MET A 468 -32.69 15.38 -11.94
N ALA A 469 -32.62 14.40 -12.84
CA ALA A 469 -31.47 14.22 -13.71
C ALA A 469 -31.28 15.38 -14.71
N LEU A 470 -32.37 15.96 -15.22
CA LEU A 470 -32.35 17.16 -16.06
C LEU A 470 -31.83 18.38 -15.32
N GLU A 471 -32.27 18.60 -14.08
CA GLU A 471 -31.75 19.68 -13.24
C GLU A 471 -30.26 19.47 -12.93
N ILE A 472 -29.86 18.26 -12.51
CA ILE A 472 -28.46 17.92 -12.22
C ILE A 472 -27.55 18.05 -13.46
N SER A 473 -28.07 17.76 -14.65
CA SER A 473 -27.32 17.95 -15.90
C SER A 473 -27.05 19.43 -16.25
N SER A 474 -27.55 20.40 -15.47
CA SER A 474 -27.09 21.80 -15.56
C SER A 474 -25.69 21.98 -14.96
N LEU A 475 -25.28 21.07 -14.06
CA LEU A 475 -24.01 21.09 -13.35
C LEU A 475 -23.00 20.07 -13.92
N PHE A 476 -23.47 19.09 -14.70
CA PHE A 476 -22.64 18.06 -15.33
C PHE A 476 -23.06 17.80 -16.77
N SER A 477 -22.11 17.53 -17.66
CA SER A 477 -22.40 17.37 -19.09
C SER A 477 -23.21 16.12 -19.43
N CYS A 478 -23.05 15.04 -18.66
CA CYS A 478 -23.76 13.77 -18.85
C CYS A 478 -24.02 13.09 -17.51
N VAL A 479 -25.28 12.74 -17.27
CA VAL A 479 -25.77 12.06 -16.05
C VAL A 479 -26.25 10.67 -16.44
N LEU A 480 -25.63 9.62 -15.90
CA LEU A 480 -26.00 8.22 -16.11
C LEU A 480 -26.64 7.70 -14.82
N VAL A 481 -27.96 7.71 -14.75
CA VAL A 481 -28.70 7.22 -13.58
C VAL A 481 -28.89 5.72 -13.68
N LYS A 482 -28.27 4.96 -12.76
CA LYS A 482 -28.41 3.52 -12.62
C LYS A 482 -29.80 3.19 -12.03
N LEU A 483 -30.61 2.43 -12.77
CA LEU A 483 -31.98 2.05 -12.39
C LEU A 483 -32.12 0.55 -12.06
N GLY A 484 -31.00 -0.13 -11.79
CA GLY A 484 -30.99 -1.56 -11.50
C GLY A 484 -31.55 -2.39 -12.66
N VAL A 485 -32.59 -3.19 -12.38
CA VAL A 485 -33.25 -4.05 -13.38
C VAL A 485 -33.93 -3.25 -14.49
N ASP A 486 -34.17 -1.95 -14.33
CA ASP A 486 -34.73 -1.11 -15.39
C ASP A 486 -33.66 -0.52 -16.32
N GLY A 487 -32.38 -0.86 -16.10
CA GLY A 487 -31.26 -0.41 -16.92
C GLY A 487 -30.73 0.96 -16.50
N VAL A 488 -30.50 1.85 -17.46
CA VAL A 488 -29.85 3.16 -17.22
C VAL A 488 -30.59 4.28 -17.94
N LEU A 489 -30.81 5.39 -17.25
CA LEU A 489 -31.24 6.65 -17.83
C LEU A 489 -30.01 7.53 -18.09
N VAL A 490 -29.84 7.98 -19.33
CA VAL A 490 -28.76 8.87 -19.77
C VAL A 490 -29.34 10.23 -20.10
N VAL A 491 -28.87 11.27 -19.43
CA VAL A 491 -29.23 12.67 -19.71
C VAL A 491 -27.98 13.42 -20.11
N CYS A 492 -27.92 13.92 -21.35
CA CYS A 492 -26.73 14.59 -21.87
C CYS A 492 -27.05 15.64 -22.94
N ASP A 493 -26.08 16.51 -23.21
CA ASP A 493 -26.14 17.51 -24.29
C ASP A 493 -25.63 16.91 -25.61
N THR A 494 -26.53 16.75 -26.60
CA THR A 494 -26.22 16.10 -27.88
C THR A 494 -25.28 16.89 -28.77
N LYS A 495 -25.05 18.17 -28.49
CA LYS A 495 -24.01 18.95 -29.17
C LYS A 495 -22.61 18.58 -28.69
N LYS A 496 -22.49 18.06 -27.46
CA LYS A 496 -21.21 17.74 -26.81
C LYS A 496 -20.82 16.26 -26.92
N PHE A 497 -21.73 15.41 -27.39
CA PHE A 497 -21.54 13.96 -27.48
C PHE A 497 -21.96 13.42 -28.85
N LYS A 498 -21.18 12.45 -29.35
CA LYS A 498 -21.56 11.68 -30.53
C LYS A 498 -22.69 10.72 -30.12
N ILE A 499 -23.86 10.90 -30.74
CA ILE A 499 -25.05 10.08 -30.54
C ILE A 499 -25.60 9.62 -31.91
N SER A 500 -25.56 8.32 -32.17
CA SER A 500 -26.20 7.67 -33.30
C SER A 500 -27.66 7.37 -32.94
N THR A 501 -28.60 7.99 -33.64
CA THR A 501 -30.04 7.97 -33.29
C THR A 501 -30.88 6.95 -34.10
N ASP A 502 -30.24 6.01 -34.80
CA ASP A 502 -30.92 5.15 -35.78
C ASP A 502 -31.69 3.95 -35.17
N ASP A 503 -31.87 3.91 -33.84
CA ASP A 503 -32.62 2.83 -33.17
C ASP A 503 -34.03 3.30 -32.75
N PRO A 504 -35.09 2.80 -33.41
CA PRO A 504 -36.49 3.16 -33.15
C PRO A 504 -37.03 2.61 -31.83
N THR A 505 -36.29 1.75 -31.13
CA THR A 505 -36.69 1.21 -29.83
C THR A 505 -36.23 2.09 -28.65
N LYS A 506 -35.49 3.18 -28.91
CA LYS A 506 -35.02 4.13 -27.89
C LYS A 506 -36.09 5.19 -27.64
N MET A 507 -36.44 5.42 -26.38
CA MET A 507 -37.41 6.46 -26.03
C MET A 507 -36.70 7.80 -25.91
N TYR A 508 -36.95 8.69 -26.87
CA TYR A 508 -36.36 10.03 -26.93
C TYR A 508 -37.31 11.03 -26.26
N ILE A 509 -36.84 11.68 -25.20
CA ILE A 509 -37.56 12.83 -24.64
C ILE A 509 -36.78 14.09 -25.01
N HIS A 510 -37.34 14.85 -25.94
CA HIS A 510 -36.81 16.15 -26.35
C HIS A 510 -37.27 17.23 -25.36
N ASN A 511 -36.32 17.90 -24.71
CA ASN A 511 -36.58 19.13 -23.99
C ASN A 511 -36.24 20.35 -24.90
N LYS A 512 -37.03 21.43 -24.81
CA LYS A 512 -36.86 22.68 -25.57
C LYS A 512 -35.50 23.38 -25.30
N GLU A 513 -34.81 23.03 -24.21
CA GLU A 513 -33.52 23.60 -23.77
C GLU A 513 -32.26 22.86 -24.29
N GLN A 514 -32.38 22.06 -25.36
CA GLN A 514 -31.26 21.35 -26.03
C GLN A 514 -30.58 20.19 -25.27
N LYS A 515 -31.07 19.80 -24.09
CA LYS A 515 -30.65 18.56 -23.42
C LYS A 515 -31.52 17.38 -23.87
N HIS A 516 -30.90 16.26 -24.22
CA HIS A 516 -31.62 15.03 -24.55
C HIS A 516 -31.58 14.04 -23.39
N SER A 517 -32.71 13.37 -23.17
CA SER A 517 -32.84 12.27 -22.23
C SER A 517 -33.13 10.98 -22.99
N LEU A 518 -32.38 9.93 -22.65
CA LEU A 518 -32.46 8.62 -23.28
C LEU A 518 -32.54 7.56 -22.19
N TRP A 519 -33.42 6.58 -22.36
CA TRP A 519 -33.51 5.44 -21.46
C TRP A 519 -33.13 4.15 -22.18
N LEU A 520 -32.23 3.37 -21.56
CA LEU A 520 -31.72 2.10 -22.06
C LEU A 520 -32.19 0.96 -21.14
N PRO A 521 -33.27 0.24 -21.49
CA PRO A 521 -33.83 -0.82 -20.65
C PRO A 521 -32.99 -2.09 -20.69
N SER A 522 -32.84 -2.75 -19.53
CA SER A 522 -32.10 -4.02 -19.41
C SER A 522 -32.69 -5.14 -20.28
N LYS A 523 -34.02 -5.16 -20.51
CA LYS A 523 -34.71 -6.17 -21.32
C LYS A 523 -34.18 -6.24 -22.76
N LYS A 524 -33.67 -5.13 -23.31
CA LYS A 524 -33.02 -5.12 -24.62
C LYS A 524 -31.74 -5.94 -24.66
N LEU A 525 -31.10 -6.17 -23.51
CA LEU A 525 -29.90 -7.00 -23.38
C LEU A 525 -30.26 -8.48 -23.18
N ASN A 526 -31.51 -8.89 -23.47
CA ASN A 526 -32.02 -10.25 -23.29
C ASN A 526 -31.70 -10.80 -21.90
N TRP A 527 -32.14 -10.08 -20.87
CA TRP A 527 -31.91 -10.44 -19.48
C TRP A 527 -33.15 -10.16 -18.64
N ASP A 528 -33.53 -11.14 -17.84
CA ASP A 528 -34.74 -11.14 -17.00
C ASP A 528 -34.42 -11.18 -15.49
N GLY A 529 -33.14 -11.13 -15.12
CA GLY A 529 -32.68 -11.18 -13.72
C GLY A 529 -32.59 -12.59 -13.12
N SER A 530 -32.93 -13.65 -13.86
CA SER A 530 -32.99 -15.04 -13.36
C SER A 530 -31.65 -15.68 -12.95
N SER A 531 -30.54 -14.96 -13.14
CA SER A 531 -29.15 -15.44 -12.96
C SER A 531 -28.30 -14.58 -12.02
N ILE A 532 -28.94 -13.73 -11.19
CA ILE A 532 -28.22 -12.89 -10.23
C ILE A 532 -27.65 -13.76 -9.12
N VAL A 533 -26.32 -13.74 -8.99
CA VAL A 533 -25.55 -14.34 -7.90
C VAL A 533 -25.21 -13.29 -6.85
N SER A 534 -24.74 -12.11 -7.28
CA SER A 534 -24.41 -10.98 -6.41
C SER A 534 -24.72 -9.66 -7.12
N VAL A 535 -25.19 -8.66 -6.39
CA VAL A 535 -25.40 -7.29 -6.93
C VAL A 535 -24.19 -6.37 -6.74
N THR A 536 -23.23 -6.80 -5.91
CA THR A 536 -22.04 -6.03 -5.57
C THR A 536 -21.16 -5.81 -6.79
N GLY A 537 -20.73 -4.57 -7.03
CA GLY A 537 -19.81 -4.22 -8.13
C GLY A 537 -20.41 -4.18 -9.53
N ALA A 538 -21.70 -4.49 -9.71
CA ALA A 538 -22.35 -4.39 -11.02
C ALA A 538 -22.34 -2.96 -11.58
N GLY A 539 -22.64 -1.97 -10.74
CA GLY A 539 -22.54 -0.55 -11.10
C GLY A 539 -21.11 -0.14 -11.46
N ASP A 540 -20.13 -0.56 -10.66
CA ASP A 540 -18.72 -0.26 -10.87
C ASP A 540 -18.20 -0.87 -12.18
N SER A 541 -18.64 -2.09 -12.48
CA SER A 541 -18.34 -2.80 -13.73
C SER A 541 -18.88 -2.07 -14.95
N MET A 542 -20.12 -1.56 -14.84
CA MET A 542 -20.70 -0.71 -15.88
C MET A 542 -19.87 0.54 -16.11
N VAL A 543 -19.45 1.23 -15.06
CA VAL A 543 -18.68 2.47 -15.17
C VAL A 543 -17.30 2.21 -15.79
N GLY A 544 -16.60 1.14 -15.37
CA GLY A 544 -15.31 0.77 -15.93
C GLY A 544 -15.37 0.47 -17.43
N ALA A 545 -16.31 -0.35 -17.87
CA ALA A 545 -16.49 -0.64 -19.29
C ALA A 545 -16.98 0.59 -20.08
N PHE A 546 -17.93 1.37 -19.55
CA PHE A 546 -18.37 2.63 -20.15
C PHE A 546 -17.20 3.58 -20.44
N LEU A 547 -16.30 3.77 -19.46
CA LEU A 547 -15.12 4.61 -19.62
C LEU A 547 -14.17 4.09 -20.70
N VAL A 548 -13.99 2.77 -20.80
CA VAL A 548 -13.20 2.19 -21.89
C VAL A 548 -13.84 2.50 -23.25
N GLY A 549 -15.16 2.41 -23.38
CA GLY A 549 -15.87 2.80 -24.61
C GLY A 549 -15.62 4.27 -24.97
N ILE A 550 -15.78 5.17 -24.00
CA ILE A 550 -15.52 6.61 -24.18
C ILE A 550 -14.06 6.89 -24.53
N ALA A 551 -13.11 6.24 -23.87
CA ALA A 551 -11.67 6.40 -24.13
C ALA A 551 -11.22 5.82 -25.48
N ASN A 552 -12.08 5.11 -26.19
CA ASN A 552 -11.87 4.66 -27.56
C ASN A 552 -12.80 5.40 -28.55
N ASP A 553 -13.26 6.60 -28.18
CA ASP A 553 -14.07 7.50 -29.01
C ASP A 553 -15.36 6.88 -29.55
N MET A 554 -15.91 5.92 -28.81
CA MET A 554 -17.18 5.30 -29.14
C MET A 554 -18.33 6.30 -28.94
N ASP A 555 -19.40 6.04 -29.69
CA ASP A 555 -20.71 6.64 -29.43
C ASP A 555 -21.12 6.41 -27.97
N ILE A 556 -21.72 7.42 -27.34
CA ILE A 556 -22.08 7.34 -25.91
C ILE A 556 -23.03 6.18 -25.63
N LEU A 557 -23.96 5.87 -26.54
CA LEU A 557 -24.91 4.79 -26.34
C LEU A 557 -24.23 3.43 -26.44
N LYS A 558 -23.30 3.28 -27.39
CA LYS A 558 -22.49 2.05 -27.48
C LYS A 558 -21.62 1.86 -26.23
N ALA A 559 -21.07 2.93 -25.68
CA ALA A 559 -20.32 2.88 -24.43
C ALA A 559 -21.22 2.44 -23.26
N VAL A 560 -22.45 2.98 -23.15
CA VAL A 560 -23.38 2.58 -22.09
C VAL A 560 -23.88 1.14 -22.28
N GLU A 561 -24.14 0.70 -23.51
CA GLU A 561 -24.50 -0.68 -23.82
C GLU A 561 -23.41 -1.66 -23.36
N GLY A 562 -22.14 -1.39 -23.68
CA GLY A 562 -21.02 -2.21 -23.18
C GLY A 562 -20.86 -2.16 -21.66
N GLY A 563 -21.13 -1.01 -21.05
CA GLY A 563 -21.25 -0.88 -19.59
C GLY A 563 -22.33 -1.79 -19.01
N LEU A 564 -23.54 -1.77 -19.56
CA LEU A 564 -24.63 -2.62 -19.09
C LEU A 564 -24.33 -4.11 -19.27
N ILE A 565 -23.63 -4.50 -20.33
CA ILE A 565 -23.14 -5.87 -20.51
C ILE A 565 -22.15 -6.24 -19.42
N ALA A 566 -21.21 -5.36 -19.09
CA ALA A 566 -20.26 -5.59 -18.00
C ALA A 566 -20.97 -5.74 -16.65
N ALA A 567 -21.97 -4.89 -16.36
CA ALA A 567 -22.82 -5.07 -15.18
C ALA A 567 -23.52 -6.43 -15.19
N LYS A 568 -24.17 -6.79 -16.30
CA LYS A 568 -24.87 -8.08 -16.45
C LYS A 568 -23.94 -9.27 -16.17
N LEU A 569 -22.71 -9.25 -16.67
CA LEU A 569 -21.72 -10.31 -16.41
C LEU A 569 -21.31 -10.34 -14.93
N SER A 570 -21.05 -9.20 -14.31
CA SER A 570 -20.68 -9.15 -12.89
C SER A 570 -21.82 -9.59 -11.97
N LEU A 571 -23.08 -9.45 -12.39
CA LEU A 571 -24.23 -9.94 -11.64
C LEU A 571 -24.27 -11.48 -11.53
N THR A 572 -23.58 -12.22 -12.41
CA THR A 572 -23.61 -13.70 -12.43
C THR A 572 -22.46 -14.34 -11.63
N VAL A 573 -21.66 -13.57 -10.91
CA VAL A 573 -20.53 -14.05 -10.11
C VAL A 573 -20.59 -13.46 -8.70
N GLU A 574 -19.87 -14.06 -7.75
CA GLU A 574 -19.79 -13.53 -6.39
C GLU A 574 -18.77 -12.39 -6.25
N ASP A 575 -17.70 -12.43 -7.06
CA ASP A 575 -16.71 -11.35 -7.13
C ASP A 575 -17.35 -10.10 -7.75
N ALA A 576 -16.93 -8.92 -7.29
CA ALA A 576 -17.50 -7.65 -7.73
C ALA A 576 -17.29 -7.33 -9.23
N VAL A 577 -16.30 -7.96 -9.88
CA VAL A 577 -16.04 -7.84 -11.31
C VAL A 577 -15.88 -9.24 -11.92
N ASN A 578 -16.63 -9.53 -12.98
CA ASN A 578 -16.52 -10.82 -13.67
C ASN A 578 -15.14 -10.98 -14.34
N GLU A 579 -14.48 -12.11 -14.07
CA GLU A 579 -13.15 -12.38 -14.60
C GLU A 579 -13.09 -12.54 -16.13
N ASN A 580 -14.21 -12.96 -16.74
CA ASN A 580 -14.35 -13.18 -18.16
C ASN A 580 -14.71 -11.90 -18.94
N LEU A 581 -14.91 -10.76 -18.24
CA LEU A 581 -15.15 -9.48 -18.90
C LEU A 581 -14.01 -9.17 -19.88
N THR A 582 -14.36 -8.87 -21.12
CA THR A 582 -13.42 -8.57 -22.21
C THR A 582 -14.01 -7.54 -23.17
N TRP A 583 -13.15 -6.93 -24.00
CA TRP A 583 -13.56 -6.04 -25.08
C TRP A 583 -14.65 -6.65 -25.97
N ASP A 584 -14.46 -7.90 -26.38
CA ASP A 584 -15.35 -8.56 -27.34
C ASP A 584 -16.74 -8.78 -26.76
N LEU A 585 -16.80 -9.22 -25.50
CA LEU A 585 -18.07 -9.37 -24.80
C LEU A 585 -18.78 -8.03 -24.61
N ALA A 586 -18.05 -6.97 -24.27
CA ALA A 586 -18.62 -5.66 -24.02
C ALA A 586 -19.06 -4.93 -25.31
N PHE A 587 -18.31 -5.04 -26.40
CA PHE A 587 -18.47 -4.14 -27.55
C PHE A 587 -18.59 -4.79 -28.93
N ILE A 588 -18.23 -6.07 -29.10
CA ILE A 588 -18.24 -6.74 -30.41
C ILE A 588 -19.45 -7.67 -30.60
N GLN A 589 -20.36 -7.76 -29.62
CA GLN A 589 -21.48 -8.72 -29.61
C GLN A 589 -22.11 -8.93 -31.01
N LYS A 590 -22.07 -10.21 -31.44
CA LYS A 590 -22.62 -10.71 -32.71
C LYS A 590 -24.13 -10.75 -32.71
#